data_AF-D1J7U5-F1
#
_entry.id   AF-D1J7U5-F1
#
_cell.length_a   1.000
_cell.length_b   1.000
_cell.length_c   1.000
_cell.angle_alpha   90.00
_cell.angle_beta   90.00
_cell.angle_gamma   90.00
#
_symmetry.space_group_name_H-M   'P 1'
#
loop_
_entity.id
_entity.type
_entity.pdbx_description
1 polymer ?
#
loop_
_entity_poly.entity_id
_entity_poly.type
_entity_poly.pdbx_seq_one_letter_code
_entity_poly.pdbx_strand_id
1 'polypeptide(L)'
;MFPIVMQAINDQEPTKWIENINAYTTKQLYLDKWTNSFQKVDFKLQRLIENNKFIIEFKYLNYDQEIDDIDVKCSINNQLLKLQKVFDSDKHEYTYTLISEFNEATKTKKVRDIKNINFEIFYKVKGLLYQVERYTYEIYSNNNSNRELVSNKNGVEYDLWTNLRILSLADRDIPTDMEHYSFVEQVKYKFMPTTLVLGKHNKKLFDVEISKKEISNKSGIISDFSQLIQSDINGFNVSIDIDKQFIKGNLNAKINDFSKNEHKQISIDSYSYYDKVSKAIIANNDSIGAAKGLLLPLNY
;
A
#
# COMPACT_ATOMS: atom_id res chain seq x y z
N MET A 1 -34.27 28.49 29.98
CA MET A 1 -34.23 28.19 28.52
C MET A 1 -33.10 27.19 28.33
N PHE A 2 -33.36 26.14 27.56
CA PHE A 2 -32.64 24.87 27.58
C PHE A 2 -31.11 25.00 27.47
N PRO A 3 -30.36 24.09 28.12
CA PRO A 3 -28.93 24.23 28.34
C PRO A 3 -28.16 24.12 27.03
N ILE A 4 -27.01 24.79 26.99
CA ILE A 4 -25.91 24.44 26.12
C ILE A 4 -25.60 22.96 26.37
N VAL A 5 -26.00 22.09 25.45
CA VAL A 5 -25.39 20.76 25.36
C VAL A 5 -24.13 20.95 24.52
N MET A 6 -23.04 21.34 25.20
CA MET A 6 -21.73 20.89 24.77
C MET A 6 -21.79 19.38 24.84
N GLN A 7 -22.06 18.74 23.70
CA GLN A 7 -21.71 17.35 23.59
C GLN A 7 -20.19 17.36 23.44
N ALA A 8 -19.52 17.20 24.57
CA ALA A 8 -18.24 16.52 24.61
C ALA A 8 -18.47 15.15 23.99
N ILE A 9 -18.45 15.07 22.65
CA ILE A 9 -18.49 13.80 21.95
C ILE A 9 -17.08 13.26 22.06
N ASN A 10 -16.88 12.55 23.18
CA ASN A 10 -15.90 11.54 23.52
C ASN A 10 -14.43 11.78 23.16
N ASP A 11 -13.57 11.26 24.01
CA ASP A 11 -12.19 10.85 23.69
C ASP A 11 -12.21 9.78 22.57
N GLN A 12 -12.66 10.13 21.38
CA GLN A 12 -12.64 9.22 20.24
C GLN A 12 -11.25 9.23 19.63
N GLU A 13 -10.63 8.06 19.55
CA GLU A 13 -9.41 7.85 18.78
C GLU A 13 -9.54 8.42 17.35
N PRO A 14 -8.42 8.75 16.67
CA PRO A 14 -8.43 9.16 15.27
C PRO A 14 -9.31 8.21 14.45
N THR A 15 -10.06 8.74 13.48
CA THR A 15 -10.80 7.87 12.56
C THR A 15 -9.80 6.97 11.85
N LYS A 16 -9.93 5.65 12.03
CA LYS A 16 -8.97 4.67 11.51
C LYS A 16 -9.55 3.92 10.33
N TRP A 17 -8.79 3.88 9.25
CA TRP A 17 -9.09 3.06 8.09
C TRP A 17 -7.93 2.12 7.80
N ILE A 18 -8.25 0.85 7.56
CA ILE A 18 -7.28 -0.22 7.39
C ILE A 18 -7.62 -0.98 6.12
N GLU A 19 -6.71 -0.96 5.16
CA GLU A 19 -6.73 -1.92 4.07
C GLU A 19 -6.09 -3.22 4.52
N ASN A 20 -6.83 -4.30 4.31
CA ASN A 20 -6.40 -5.65 4.50
C ASN A 20 -6.25 -6.31 3.13
N ILE A 21 -5.20 -7.11 3.02
CA ILE A 21 -4.98 -8.03 1.92
C ILE A 21 -4.76 -9.41 2.49
N ASN A 22 -5.39 -10.40 1.87
CA ASN A 22 -5.21 -11.80 2.17
C ASN A 22 -5.08 -12.57 0.87
N ALA A 23 -4.49 -13.76 0.96
CA ALA A 23 -4.45 -14.68 -0.15
C ALA A 23 -4.73 -16.10 0.30
N TYR A 24 -5.60 -16.78 -0.44
CA TYR A 24 -5.73 -18.22 -0.35
C TYR A 24 -4.74 -18.85 -1.32
N THR A 25 -3.89 -19.75 -0.83
CA THR A 25 -2.81 -20.36 -1.60
C THR A 25 -3.09 -21.84 -1.78
N THR A 26 -2.93 -22.34 -3.00
CA THR A 26 -3.02 -23.77 -3.30
C THR A 26 -1.82 -24.22 -4.13
N LYS A 27 -1.36 -25.44 -3.85
CA LYS A 27 -0.42 -26.20 -4.68
C LYS A 27 -1.19 -27.31 -5.38
N GLN A 28 -0.95 -27.47 -6.68
CA GLN A 28 -1.36 -28.63 -7.46
C GLN A 28 -0.10 -29.36 -7.91
N LEU A 29 0.08 -30.61 -7.50
CA LEU A 29 1.17 -31.46 -7.96
C LEU A 29 0.72 -32.27 -9.19
N TYR A 30 1.51 -32.25 -10.26
CA TYR A 30 1.29 -33.07 -11.45
C TYR A 30 2.22 -34.29 -11.50
N LEU A 31 3.45 -34.14 -11.00
CA LEU A 31 4.47 -35.18 -10.94
C LEU A 31 5.20 -35.15 -9.61
N ASP A 32 5.28 -36.28 -8.91
CA ASP A 32 5.89 -36.43 -7.59
C ASP A 32 7.41 -36.71 -7.64
N LYS A 33 7.90 -37.25 -8.76
CA LYS A 33 9.26 -37.81 -8.94
C LYS A 33 10.43 -36.91 -8.50
N TRP A 34 10.28 -35.59 -8.48
CA TRP A 34 11.33 -34.62 -8.09
C TRP A 34 10.90 -33.72 -6.92
N THR A 35 9.89 -34.15 -6.18
CA THR A 35 9.40 -33.48 -4.99
C THR A 35 10.27 -33.84 -3.79
N ASN A 36 10.72 -32.86 -3.03
CA ASN A 36 11.58 -33.07 -1.86
C ASN A 36 11.37 -32.01 -0.78
N SER A 37 11.79 -32.33 0.43
CA SER A 37 11.61 -31.49 1.62
C SER A 37 12.47 -30.22 1.64
N PHE A 38 13.37 -30.06 0.67
CA PHE A 38 14.16 -28.84 0.49
C PHE A 38 13.55 -27.88 -0.53
N GLN A 39 12.41 -28.23 -1.12
CA GLN A 39 11.67 -27.33 -1.97
C GLN A 39 11.16 -26.13 -1.19
N LYS A 40 11.32 -24.95 -1.78
CA LYS A 40 10.89 -23.68 -1.21
C LYS A 40 10.36 -22.77 -2.29
N VAL A 41 9.25 -22.11 -1.98
CA VAL A 41 8.64 -21.08 -2.83
C VAL A 41 8.45 -19.81 -2.02
N ASP A 42 8.83 -18.67 -2.57
CA ASP A 42 8.62 -17.36 -1.94
C ASP A 42 8.00 -16.42 -2.95
N PHE A 43 6.70 -16.17 -2.78
CA PHE A 43 5.92 -15.28 -3.62
C PHE A 43 5.78 -13.91 -2.94
N LYS A 44 5.94 -12.84 -3.70
CA LYS A 44 5.70 -11.46 -3.26
C LYS A 44 4.87 -10.70 -4.28
N LEU A 45 3.87 -9.98 -3.79
CA LEU A 45 3.11 -8.97 -4.49
C LEU A 45 3.31 -7.63 -3.79
N GLN A 46 4.08 -6.75 -4.42
CA GLN A 46 4.32 -5.40 -3.93
C GLN A 46 3.43 -4.40 -4.67
N ARG A 47 2.81 -3.48 -3.93
CA ARG A 47 2.06 -2.33 -4.45
C ARG A 47 2.95 -1.10 -4.46
N LEU A 48 2.88 -0.34 -5.54
CA LEU A 48 3.42 1.01 -5.64
C LEU A 48 2.28 1.99 -5.29
N ILE A 49 2.34 2.63 -4.12
CA ILE A 49 1.24 3.48 -3.61
C ILE A 49 0.96 4.65 -4.56
N GLU A 50 2.01 5.28 -5.08
CA GLU A 50 1.93 6.47 -5.95
C GLU A 50 0.93 6.32 -7.11
N ASN A 51 0.95 5.18 -7.80
CA ASN A 51 0.19 4.97 -9.03
C ASN A 51 -0.68 3.69 -9.00
N ASN A 52 -0.74 2.99 -7.86
CA ASN A 52 -1.38 1.68 -7.69
C ASN A 52 -0.90 0.60 -8.68
N LYS A 53 0.34 0.73 -9.18
CA LYS A 53 1.02 -0.32 -9.94
C LYS A 53 1.55 -1.39 -8.99
N PHE A 54 2.09 -2.45 -9.56
CA PHE A 54 2.58 -3.59 -8.79
C PHE A 54 3.86 -4.20 -9.36
N ILE A 55 4.56 -4.89 -8.46
CA ILE A 55 5.69 -5.77 -8.76
C ILE A 55 5.35 -7.15 -8.24
N ILE A 56 5.63 -8.17 -9.04
CA ILE A 56 5.54 -9.58 -8.64
C ILE A 56 6.95 -10.14 -8.64
N GLU A 57 7.30 -10.82 -7.56
CA GLU A 57 8.49 -11.65 -7.45
C GLU A 57 8.05 -13.05 -7.05
N PHE A 58 8.51 -14.06 -7.79
CA PHE A 58 8.28 -15.46 -7.49
C PHE A 58 9.63 -16.15 -7.46
N LYS A 59 10.01 -16.66 -6.29
CA LYS A 59 11.25 -17.40 -6.11
C LYS A 59 10.96 -18.86 -5.95
N TYR A 60 11.73 -19.68 -6.65
CA TYR A 60 11.57 -21.11 -6.66
C TYR A 60 12.92 -21.81 -6.47
N LEU A 61 12.95 -22.76 -5.55
CA LEU A 61 14.13 -23.51 -5.18
C LEU A 61 13.81 -24.99 -5.13
N ASN A 62 14.62 -25.80 -5.82
CA ASN A 62 14.62 -27.25 -5.74
C ASN A 62 16.07 -27.74 -5.98
N TYR A 63 16.57 -28.61 -5.09
CA TYR A 63 17.96 -29.10 -5.11
C TYR A 63 18.14 -30.48 -5.78
N ASP A 64 17.11 -31.00 -6.45
CA ASP A 64 17.22 -32.27 -7.15
C ASP A 64 18.25 -32.16 -8.30
N GLN A 65 19.28 -33.01 -8.25
CA GLN A 65 20.41 -32.99 -9.17
C GLN A 65 20.04 -33.42 -10.60
N GLU A 66 18.88 -34.05 -10.80
CA GLU A 66 18.40 -34.39 -12.14
C GLU A 66 17.84 -33.17 -12.90
N ILE A 67 17.55 -32.07 -12.20
CA ILE A 67 16.96 -30.87 -12.78
C ILE A 67 18.08 -30.00 -13.39
N ASP A 68 18.10 -29.92 -14.71
CA ASP A 68 19.05 -29.08 -15.45
C ASP A 68 18.67 -27.59 -15.37
N ASP A 69 17.36 -27.30 -15.42
CA ASP A 69 16.82 -25.94 -15.42
C ASP A 69 15.35 -25.94 -14.96
N ILE A 70 14.89 -24.81 -14.44
CA ILE A 70 13.49 -24.60 -14.03
C ILE A 70 12.93 -23.45 -14.87
N ASP A 71 11.74 -23.58 -15.43
CA ASP A 71 11.01 -22.50 -16.07
C ASP A 71 9.65 -22.29 -15.41
N VAL A 72 9.14 -21.06 -15.41
CA VAL A 72 7.88 -20.70 -14.77
C VAL A 72 7.05 -19.83 -15.68
N LYS A 73 5.81 -20.26 -15.93
CA LYS A 73 4.80 -19.47 -16.63
C LYS A 73 3.88 -18.83 -15.61
N CYS A 74 3.74 -17.50 -15.67
CA CYS A 74 2.81 -16.76 -14.82
C CYS A 74 1.55 -16.36 -15.59
N SER A 75 0.40 -16.42 -14.93
CA SER A 75 -0.81 -15.75 -15.38
C SER A 75 -1.44 -14.92 -14.27
N ILE A 76 -2.03 -13.78 -14.64
CA ILE A 76 -2.87 -12.97 -13.74
C ILE A 76 -4.27 -12.89 -14.32
N ASN A 77 -5.29 -13.25 -13.52
CA ASN A 77 -6.68 -13.35 -13.97
C ASN A 77 -6.79 -14.14 -15.29
N ASN A 78 -6.07 -15.27 -15.38
CA ASN A 78 -5.96 -16.14 -16.55
C ASN A 78 -5.28 -15.55 -17.79
N GLN A 79 -4.70 -14.34 -17.72
CA GLN A 79 -3.89 -13.79 -18.80
C GLN A 79 -2.42 -14.14 -18.59
N LEU A 80 -1.82 -14.86 -19.53
CA LEU A 80 -0.41 -15.23 -19.51
C LEU A 80 0.50 -14.00 -19.58
N LEU A 81 1.54 -13.98 -18.76
CA LEU A 81 2.51 -12.89 -18.65
C LEU A 81 3.93 -13.38 -18.84
N LYS A 82 4.76 -12.50 -19.40
CA LYS A 82 6.20 -12.70 -19.51
C LYS A 82 6.89 -12.24 -18.22
N LEU A 83 7.65 -13.14 -17.61
CA LEU A 83 8.50 -12.85 -16.45
C LEU A 83 9.96 -12.70 -16.90
N GLN A 84 10.72 -11.91 -16.16
CA GLN A 84 12.18 -11.91 -16.23
C GLN A 84 12.71 -12.99 -15.28
N LYS A 85 13.46 -13.95 -15.83
CA LYS A 85 14.08 -15.04 -15.08
C LYS A 85 15.54 -14.71 -14.76
N VAL A 86 15.95 -14.94 -13.52
CA VAL A 86 17.34 -14.85 -13.05
C VAL A 86 17.64 -16.08 -12.21
N PHE A 87 18.81 -16.69 -12.40
CA PHE A 87 19.31 -17.78 -11.56
C PHE A 87 20.46 -17.27 -10.70
N ASP A 88 20.34 -17.47 -9.39
CA ASP A 88 21.40 -17.20 -8.41
C ASP A 88 22.14 -18.51 -8.11
N SER A 89 23.38 -18.63 -8.59
CA SER A 89 24.18 -19.85 -8.43
C SER A 89 24.58 -20.12 -6.99
N ASP A 90 24.75 -19.08 -6.16
CA ASP A 90 25.20 -19.21 -4.79
C ASP A 90 24.07 -19.73 -3.90
N LYS A 91 22.83 -19.33 -4.19
CA LYS A 91 21.61 -19.77 -3.48
C LYS A 91 20.89 -20.93 -4.16
N HIS A 92 21.32 -21.30 -5.36
CA HIS A 92 20.64 -22.26 -6.25
C HIS A 92 19.17 -21.90 -6.51
N GLU A 93 18.81 -20.61 -6.47
CA GLU A 93 17.43 -20.12 -6.47
C GLU A 93 17.11 -19.46 -7.82
N TYR A 94 15.94 -19.78 -8.39
CA TYR A 94 15.39 -19.08 -9.53
C TYR A 94 14.46 -17.96 -9.06
N THR A 95 14.71 -16.74 -9.54
CA THR A 95 13.84 -15.59 -9.30
C THR A 95 13.15 -15.19 -10.61
N TYR A 96 11.84 -15.04 -10.54
CA TYR A 96 10.99 -14.59 -11.64
C TYR A 96 10.31 -13.28 -11.26
N THR A 97 10.58 -12.23 -12.02
CA THR A 97 10.10 -10.88 -11.70
C THR A 97 9.23 -10.32 -12.81
N LEU A 98 8.18 -9.60 -12.43
CA LEU A 98 7.36 -8.77 -13.29
C LEU A 98 7.19 -7.40 -12.65
N ILE A 99 7.57 -6.35 -13.38
CA ILE A 99 7.23 -4.97 -13.02
C ILE A 99 6.12 -4.53 -13.96
N SER A 100 4.95 -4.23 -13.41
CA SER A 100 3.73 -3.98 -14.22
C SER A 100 3.87 -2.85 -15.22
N GLU A 101 4.70 -1.84 -14.93
CA GLU A 101 4.94 -0.70 -15.81
C GLU A 101 5.75 -1.03 -17.07
N PHE A 102 6.62 -2.05 -16.99
CA PHE A 102 7.50 -2.45 -18.09
C PHE A 102 6.97 -3.65 -18.88
N ASN A 103 5.74 -4.09 -18.61
CA ASN A 103 5.10 -5.19 -19.31
C ASN A 103 3.82 -4.72 -19.99
N GLU A 104 3.78 -4.79 -21.33
CA GLU A 104 2.65 -4.29 -22.13
C GLU A 104 1.29 -4.93 -21.76
N ALA A 105 1.27 -6.19 -21.30
CA ALA A 105 0.05 -6.87 -20.88
C ALA A 105 -0.51 -6.38 -19.53
N THR A 106 0.31 -5.72 -18.70
CA THR A 106 -0.07 -5.24 -17.36
C THR A 106 0.11 -3.73 -17.18
N LYS A 107 0.65 -3.03 -18.17
CA LYS A 107 0.94 -1.59 -18.15
C LYS A 107 -0.25 -0.72 -17.78
N THR A 108 -1.47 -1.11 -18.13
CA THR A 108 -2.70 -0.37 -17.75
C THR A 108 -3.37 -0.90 -16.49
N LYS A 109 -3.04 -2.13 -16.04
CA LYS A 109 -3.63 -2.76 -14.86
C LYS A 109 -3.16 -2.09 -13.57
N LYS A 110 -4.00 -2.14 -12.55
CA LYS A 110 -3.70 -1.73 -11.18
C LYS A 110 -3.71 -2.95 -10.27
N VAL A 111 -3.07 -2.83 -9.12
CA VAL A 111 -2.98 -3.91 -8.14
C VAL A 111 -4.36 -4.41 -7.67
N ARG A 112 -5.33 -3.48 -7.55
CA ARG A 112 -6.72 -3.78 -7.18
C ARG A 112 -7.46 -4.66 -8.19
N ASP A 113 -6.95 -4.74 -9.42
CA ASP A 113 -7.58 -5.52 -10.49
C ASP A 113 -7.14 -7.00 -10.42
N ILE A 114 -6.14 -7.33 -9.61
CA ILE A 114 -5.62 -8.69 -9.44
C ILE A 114 -6.54 -9.49 -8.51
N LYS A 115 -7.12 -10.57 -9.03
CA LYS A 115 -7.96 -11.51 -8.27
C LYS A 115 -7.29 -12.87 -8.11
N ASN A 116 -6.52 -13.29 -9.12
CA ASN A 116 -5.73 -14.50 -9.04
C ASN A 116 -4.37 -14.32 -9.72
N ILE A 117 -3.39 -15.07 -9.24
CA ILE A 117 -2.08 -15.23 -9.87
C ILE A 117 -1.75 -16.72 -9.87
N ASN A 118 -1.39 -17.26 -11.02
CA ASN A 118 -0.96 -18.66 -11.14
C ASN A 118 0.47 -18.73 -11.65
N PHE A 119 1.24 -19.67 -11.10
CA PHE A 119 2.58 -20.02 -11.55
C PHE A 119 2.62 -21.50 -11.89
N GLU A 120 2.78 -21.82 -13.17
CA GLU A 120 2.99 -23.17 -13.67
C GLU A 120 4.49 -23.41 -13.75
N ILE A 121 4.98 -24.45 -13.08
CA ILE A 121 6.40 -24.77 -12.96
C ILE A 121 6.73 -25.94 -13.89
N PHE A 122 7.85 -25.78 -14.58
CA PHE A 122 8.38 -26.76 -15.51
C PHE A 122 9.83 -27.10 -15.17
N TYR A 123 10.16 -28.39 -15.11
CA TYR A 123 11.55 -28.84 -14.98
C TYR A 123 12.08 -29.30 -16.32
N LYS A 124 13.29 -28.87 -16.64
CA LYS A 124 14.07 -29.39 -17.74
C LYS A 124 14.98 -30.50 -17.21
N VAL A 125 14.78 -31.71 -17.70
CA VAL A 125 15.54 -32.90 -17.29
C VAL A 125 16.01 -33.63 -18.54
N LYS A 126 17.32 -33.75 -18.72
CA LYS A 126 17.96 -34.38 -19.90
C LYS A 126 17.42 -33.82 -21.21
N GLY A 127 17.17 -32.51 -21.24
CA GLY A 127 16.65 -31.80 -22.41
C GLY A 127 15.13 -31.88 -22.64
N LEU A 128 14.39 -32.64 -21.82
CA LEU A 128 12.93 -32.73 -21.89
C LEU A 128 12.28 -31.82 -20.85
N LEU A 129 11.13 -31.22 -21.19
CA LEU A 129 10.39 -30.30 -20.32
C LEU A 129 9.18 -31.01 -19.71
N TYR A 130 9.08 -31.01 -18.38
CA TYR A 130 8.00 -31.63 -17.63
C TYR A 130 7.25 -30.57 -16.84
N GLN A 131 5.92 -30.51 -16.96
CA GLN A 131 5.09 -29.72 -16.05
C GLN A 131 4.97 -30.49 -14.73
N VAL A 132 5.41 -29.89 -13.63
CA VAL A 132 5.58 -30.62 -12.36
C VAL A 132 4.59 -30.18 -11.30
N GLU A 133 4.35 -28.87 -11.19
CA GLU A 133 3.39 -28.35 -10.22
C GLU A 133 2.91 -26.94 -10.58
N ARG A 134 1.86 -26.52 -9.90
CA ARG A 134 1.28 -25.19 -10.00
C ARG A 134 1.04 -24.59 -8.64
N TYR A 135 1.35 -23.31 -8.49
CA TYR A 135 0.90 -22.48 -7.38
C TYR A 135 -0.16 -21.51 -7.83
N THR A 136 -1.27 -21.44 -7.09
CA THR A 136 -2.36 -20.50 -7.31
C THR A 136 -2.54 -19.64 -6.06
N TYR A 137 -2.53 -18.33 -6.26
CA TYR A 137 -2.76 -17.32 -5.24
C TYR A 137 -4.06 -16.56 -5.56
N GLU A 138 -5.11 -16.81 -4.79
CA GLU A 138 -6.37 -16.08 -4.89
C GLU A 138 -6.34 -14.89 -3.94
N ILE A 139 -6.36 -13.67 -4.50
CA ILE A 139 -6.12 -12.43 -3.77
C ILE A 139 -7.45 -11.78 -3.38
N TYR A 140 -7.60 -11.51 -2.09
CA TYR A 140 -8.74 -10.80 -1.52
C TYR A 140 -8.25 -9.51 -0.87
N SER A 141 -8.79 -8.37 -1.29
CA SER A 141 -8.51 -7.08 -0.67
C SER A 141 -9.79 -6.26 -0.49
N ASN A 142 -9.91 -5.60 0.66
CA ASN A 142 -10.97 -4.62 0.90
C ASN A 142 -10.47 -3.22 0.48
N ASN A 143 -10.19 -3.04 -0.80
CA ASN A 143 -9.79 -1.73 -1.34
C ASN A 143 -10.99 -0.78 -1.29
N ASN A 144 -11.20 -0.10 -0.16
CA ASN A 144 -12.26 0.89 -0.05
C ASN A 144 -11.91 2.03 -1.02
N SER A 145 -12.78 2.25 -2.02
CA SER A 145 -12.53 3.22 -3.09
C SER A 145 -12.76 4.67 -2.68
N ASN A 146 -13.26 4.92 -1.47
CA ASN A 146 -13.50 6.26 -0.96
C ASN A 146 -12.19 6.88 -0.47
N ARG A 147 -11.56 7.64 -1.37
CA ARG A 147 -10.41 8.50 -1.10
C ARG A 147 -10.79 9.80 -0.39
N GLU A 148 -12.07 10.02 -0.15
CA GLU A 148 -12.59 11.20 0.56
C GLU A 148 -12.77 10.87 2.03
N LEU A 149 -12.07 11.63 2.85
CA LEU A 149 -11.79 11.27 4.23
C LEU A 149 -12.11 12.46 5.10
N VAL A 150 -13.12 12.30 5.94
CA VAL A 150 -13.56 13.35 6.84
C VAL A 150 -12.74 13.24 8.12
N SER A 151 -11.75 14.12 8.26
CA SER A 151 -10.94 14.22 9.48
C SER A 151 -11.75 14.88 10.60
N ASN A 152 -11.70 14.30 11.80
CA ASN A 152 -12.23 14.94 13.01
C ASN A 152 -11.11 15.74 13.73
N LYS A 153 -11.45 16.39 14.85
CA LYS A 153 -10.49 17.17 15.66
C LYS A 153 -9.26 16.38 16.14
N ASN A 154 -9.35 15.05 16.19
CA ASN A 154 -8.30 14.14 16.67
C ASN A 154 -7.48 13.54 15.51
N GLY A 155 -7.80 13.89 14.27
CA GLY A 155 -7.09 13.45 13.09
C GLY A 155 -7.63 12.17 12.47
N VAL A 156 -6.82 11.57 11.61
CA VAL A 156 -7.20 10.42 10.81
C VAL A 156 -6.01 9.51 10.52
N GLU A 157 -6.21 8.20 10.58
CA GLU A 157 -5.19 7.17 10.39
C GLU A 157 -5.52 6.24 9.20
N TYR A 158 -4.52 5.97 8.36
CA TYR A 158 -4.59 5.06 7.20
C TYR A 158 -3.53 3.98 7.32
N ASP A 159 -3.93 2.73 7.41
CA ASP A 159 -3.04 1.59 7.24
C ASP A 159 -3.22 1.06 5.81
N LEU A 160 -2.26 1.34 4.92
CA LEU A 160 -2.23 0.85 3.54
C LEU A 160 -1.29 -0.35 3.42
N TRP A 161 -1.76 -1.46 2.85
CA TRP A 161 -0.85 -2.57 2.55
C TRP A 161 0.09 -2.21 1.39
N THR A 162 1.35 -2.62 1.49
CA THR A 162 2.40 -2.37 0.49
C THR A 162 3.03 -3.65 -0.06
N ASN A 163 3.07 -4.71 0.74
CA ASN A 163 3.65 -5.98 0.35
C ASN A 163 2.80 -7.12 0.91
N LEU A 164 2.50 -8.11 0.07
CA LEU A 164 2.01 -9.41 0.48
C LEU A 164 3.08 -10.43 0.10
N ARG A 165 3.63 -11.13 1.08
CA ARG A 165 4.60 -12.21 0.89
C ARG A 165 4.04 -13.52 1.40
N ILE A 166 4.20 -14.58 0.62
CA ILE A 166 3.79 -15.94 0.97
C ILE A 166 4.98 -16.86 0.78
N LEU A 167 5.53 -17.31 1.90
CA LEU A 167 6.59 -18.30 1.94
C LEU A 167 5.95 -19.68 2.07
N SER A 168 6.24 -20.57 1.12
CA SER A 168 5.79 -21.95 1.13
C SER A 168 6.99 -22.88 1.32
N LEU A 169 6.91 -23.76 2.30
CA LEU A 169 7.96 -24.74 2.62
C LEU A 169 7.37 -26.13 2.52
N ALA A 170 8.12 -27.05 1.89
CA ALA A 170 7.72 -28.45 1.86
C ALA A 170 7.69 -29.04 3.28
N ASP A 171 6.69 -29.86 3.57
CA ASP A 171 6.66 -30.62 4.82
C ASP A 171 7.83 -31.61 4.85
N ARG A 172 8.39 -31.84 6.04
CA ARG A 172 9.56 -32.71 6.19
C ARG A 172 9.22 -34.18 6.03
N ASP A 173 8.06 -34.59 6.52
CA ASP A 173 7.59 -35.97 6.55
C ASP A 173 6.78 -36.31 5.30
N ILE A 174 6.05 -35.33 4.74
CA ILE A 174 5.23 -35.47 3.54
C ILE A 174 5.60 -34.38 2.51
N PRO A 175 6.71 -34.51 1.77
CA PRO A 175 7.23 -33.44 0.89
C PRO A 175 6.27 -32.97 -0.22
N THR A 176 5.24 -33.75 -0.53
CA THR A 176 4.17 -33.34 -1.46
C THR A 176 3.34 -32.19 -0.91
N ASP A 177 3.21 -32.10 0.41
CA ASP A 177 2.46 -31.09 1.12
C ASP A 177 3.34 -29.86 1.39
N MET A 178 2.70 -28.68 1.41
CA MET A 178 3.38 -27.40 1.61
C MET A 178 2.70 -26.64 2.73
N GLU A 179 3.51 -26.16 3.67
CA GLU A 179 3.08 -25.19 4.68
C GLU A 179 3.22 -23.78 4.14
N HIS A 180 2.20 -22.95 4.32
CA HIS A 180 2.17 -21.57 3.82
C HIS A 180 2.21 -20.54 4.96
N TYR A 181 3.16 -19.61 4.86
CA TYR A 181 3.36 -18.52 5.81
C TYR A 181 3.14 -17.19 5.12
N SER A 182 2.19 -16.41 5.62
CA SER A 182 1.80 -15.12 5.04
C SER A 182 2.34 -13.97 5.88
N PHE A 183 2.89 -12.98 5.20
CA PHE A 183 3.41 -11.74 5.75
C PHE A 183 2.82 -10.57 4.97
N VAL A 184 2.31 -9.57 5.67
CA VAL A 184 1.75 -8.36 5.08
C VAL A 184 2.47 -7.15 5.65
N GLU A 185 3.07 -6.34 4.79
CA GLU A 185 3.59 -5.03 5.17
C GLU A 185 2.51 -3.96 5.00
N GLN A 186 2.33 -3.11 6.01
CA GLN A 186 1.45 -1.96 5.98
C GLN A 186 2.22 -0.68 6.28
N VAL A 187 1.98 0.37 5.49
CA VAL A 187 2.39 1.74 5.80
C VAL A 187 1.22 2.43 6.49
N LYS A 188 1.47 2.93 7.69
CA LYS A 188 0.55 3.74 8.48
C LYS A 188 0.82 5.22 8.19
N TYR A 189 -0.21 5.97 7.85
CA TYR A 189 -0.22 7.43 7.79
C TYR A 189 -1.15 7.97 8.86
N LYS A 190 -0.66 8.86 9.69
CA LYS A 190 -1.46 9.53 10.71
C LYS A 190 -1.43 11.02 10.46
N PHE A 191 -2.56 11.57 10.05
CA PHE A 191 -2.76 13.00 9.83
C PHE A 191 -3.38 13.60 11.08
N MET A 192 -2.65 14.47 11.77
CA MET A 192 -3.12 15.17 12.96
C MET A 192 -3.38 16.65 12.61
N PRO A 193 -4.60 17.18 12.75
CA PRO A 193 -4.90 18.55 12.41
C PRO A 193 -4.19 19.51 13.38
N THR A 194 -3.61 20.58 12.83
CA THR A 194 -3.07 21.68 13.63
C THR A 194 -4.21 22.60 14.07
N THR A 195 -4.15 23.12 15.30
CA THR A 195 -5.13 24.14 15.74
C THR A 195 -4.87 25.46 15.02
N LEU A 196 -5.87 25.94 14.27
CA LEU A 196 -5.79 27.21 13.56
C LEU A 196 -6.08 28.39 14.50
N VAL A 197 -5.26 29.44 14.41
CA VAL A 197 -5.42 30.66 15.23
C VAL A 197 -5.94 31.79 14.36
N LEU A 198 -7.03 32.42 14.79
CA LEU A 198 -7.61 33.60 14.15
C LEU A 198 -6.63 34.79 14.21
N GLY A 199 -6.57 35.58 13.13
CA GLY A 199 -5.72 36.77 13.08
C GLY A 199 -4.22 36.47 12.91
N LYS A 200 -3.83 35.21 12.67
CA LYS A 200 -2.44 34.81 12.41
C LYS A 200 -2.30 34.11 11.07
N HIS A 201 -1.10 34.21 10.49
CA HIS A 201 -0.74 33.42 9.32
C HIS A 201 -0.51 31.96 9.73
N ASN A 202 -1.53 31.11 9.56
CA ASN A 202 -1.43 29.68 9.81
C ASN A 202 -0.63 29.04 8.66
N LYS A 203 0.61 28.63 8.94
CA LYS A 203 1.54 28.04 7.95
C LYS A 203 1.41 26.50 7.82
N LYS A 204 0.63 25.88 8.69
CA LYS A 204 0.53 24.43 8.84
C LYS A 204 -0.90 24.04 9.18
N LEU A 205 -1.44 23.05 8.46
CA LEU A 205 -2.79 22.53 8.68
C LEU A 205 -2.77 21.13 9.29
N PHE A 206 -1.73 20.33 8.99
CA PHE A 206 -1.60 18.97 9.48
C PHE A 206 -0.15 18.61 9.83
N ASP A 207 0.00 17.81 10.87
CA ASP A 207 1.19 17.01 11.15
C ASP A 207 0.96 15.63 10.55
N VAL A 208 1.95 15.08 9.85
CA VAL A 208 1.85 13.73 9.29
C VAL A 208 2.95 12.84 9.85
N GLU A 209 2.54 11.77 10.49
CA GLU A 209 3.41 10.69 10.93
C GLU A 209 3.24 9.52 9.97
N ILE A 210 4.35 8.96 9.51
CA ILE A 210 4.37 7.80 8.61
C ILE A 210 5.24 6.73 9.25
N SER A 211 4.68 5.54 9.46
CA SER A 211 5.40 4.38 9.97
C SER A 211 5.07 3.14 9.16
N LYS A 212 5.85 2.08 9.30
CA LYS A 212 5.67 0.84 8.54
C LYS A 212 5.82 -0.37 9.46
N LYS A 213 4.91 -1.32 9.33
CA LYS A 213 4.86 -2.54 10.14
C LYS A 213 4.68 -3.76 9.26
N GLU A 214 5.21 -4.89 9.69
CA GLU A 214 4.94 -6.20 9.09
C GLU A 214 4.06 -7.03 10.04
N ILE A 215 3.07 -7.72 9.49
CA ILE A 215 2.12 -8.59 10.21
C ILE A 215 2.27 -10.02 9.67
N SER A 216 2.51 -11.00 10.54
CA SER A 216 2.61 -12.42 10.19
C SER A 216 1.45 -13.27 10.73
N ASN A 217 0.99 -14.24 9.94
CA ASN A 217 -0.06 -15.18 10.35
C ASN A 217 0.41 -16.25 11.36
N LYS A 218 1.71 -16.56 11.45
CA LYS A 218 2.22 -17.66 12.28
C LYS A 218 2.27 -17.32 13.78
N SER A 219 2.32 -16.03 14.10
CA SER A 219 2.70 -15.59 15.45
C SER A 219 2.05 -14.28 15.88
N GLY A 220 1.29 -13.62 15.01
CA GLY A 220 0.78 -12.27 15.29
C GLY A 220 1.89 -11.26 15.58
N ILE A 221 3.16 -11.61 15.27
CA ILE A 221 4.30 -10.73 15.51
C ILE A 221 4.15 -9.53 14.58
N ILE A 222 3.98 -8.39 15.22
CA ILE A 222 4.11 -7.08 14.61
C ILE A 222 5.57 -6.70 14.78
N SER A 223 6.30 -6.56 13.68
CA SER A 223 7.65 -5.97 13.72
C SER A 223 7.60 -4.55 13.15
N ASP A 224 7.94 -3.57 13.99
CA ASP A 224 7.92 -2.14 13.65
C ASP A 224 9.27 -1.69 13.05
N PHE A 225 9.81 -2.37 12.02
CA PHE A 225 11.14 -2.01 11.50
C PHE A 225 11.35 -2.26 10.00
N SER A 226 10.37 -1.96 9.15
CA SER A 226 10.63 -1.86 7.70
C SER A 226 10.96 -0.42 7.31
N GLN A 227 12.10 -0.22 6.64
CA GLN A 227 12.49 1.10 6.12
C GLN A 227 11.44 1.58 5.12
N LEU A 228 10.95 2.81 5.30
CA LEU A 228 10.06 3.46 4.32
C LEU A 228 10.82 3.63 3.01
N ILE A 229 10.21 3.23 1.89
CA ILE A 229 10.75 3.43 0.55
C ILE A 229 10.07 4.62 -0.14
N GLN A 230 10.68 5.16 -1.19
CA GLN A 230 10.18 6.37 -1.88
C GLN A 230 8.72 6.24 -2.33
N SER A 231 8.32 5.08 -2.84
CA SER A 231 6.94 4.83 -3.27
C SER A 231 5.93 4.84 -2.13
N ASP A 232 6.36 4.66 -0.87
CA ASP A 232 5.49 4.71 0.31
C ASP A 232 5.09 6.15 0.65
N ILE A 233 5.64 7.16 0.00
CA ILE A 233 5.45 8.57 0.39
C ILE A 233 4.87 9.37 -0.76
N ASN A 234 5.27 9.05 -1.99
CA ASN A 234 4.78 9.73 -3.18
C ASN A 234 3.29 9.41 -3.45
N GLY A 235 2.52 10.41 -3.86
CA GLY A 235 1.16 10.23 -4.43
C GLY A 235 -0.02 10.67 -3.56
N PHE A 236 0.20 11.30 -2.41
CA PHE A 236 -0.90 11.88 -1.63
C PHE A 236 -1.25 13.30 -2.10
N ASN A 237 -2.51 13.49 -2.49
CA ASN A 237 -3.14 14.79 -2.58
C ASN A 237 -4.11 14.89 -1.40
N VAL A 238 -3.87 15.84 -0.50
CA VAL A 238 -4.81 16.12 0.59
C VAL A 238 -5.73 17.23 0.10
N SER A 239 -7.03 16.93 -0.01
CA SER A 239 -8.09 17.91 -0.21
C SER A 239 -8.81 18.11 1.11
N ILE A 240 -8.87 19.36 1.57
CA ILE A 240 -9.60 19.73 2.79
C ILE A 240 -10.82 20.51 2.36
N ASP A 241 -12.00 19.99 2.68
CA ASP A 241 -13.25 20.74 2.57
C ASP A 241 -13.56 21.37 3.94
N ILE A 242 -13.65 22.70 3.96
CA ILE A 242 -14.00 23.45 5.17
C ILE A 242 -15.39 24.04 4.94
N ASP A 243 -16.43 23.22 5.09
CA ASP A 243 -17.81 23.74 5.06
C ASP A 243 -18.29 24.00 6.50
N LYS A 244 -18.02 25.22 6.97
CA LYS A 244 -18.62 25.77 8.19
C LYS A 244 -19.51 26.94 7.78
N GLN A 245 -20.51 27.27 8.60
CA GLN A 245 -21.50 28.32 8.33
C GLN A 245 -20.94 29.66 7.80
N PHE A 246 -19.66 29.96 8.08
CA PHE A 246 -18.96 31.18 7.65
C PHE A 246 -17.63 30.95 6.93
N ILE A 247 -17.27 29.71 6.56
CA ILE A 247 -16.02 29.38 5.85
C ILE A 247 -16.33 28.52 4.63
N LYS A 248 -15.77 28.85 3.47
CA LYS A 248 -15.93 28.09 2.22
C LYS A 248 -14.59 27.94 1.51
N GLY A 249 -14.32 26.75 0.96
CA GLY A 249 -13.23 26.54 0.01
C GLY A 249 -12.55 25.18 0.11
N ASN A 250 -11.74 24.89 -0.91
CA ASN A 250 -10.95 23.67 -1.02
C ASN A 250 -9.47 24.02 -0.89
N LEU A 251 -8.75 23.29 -0.05
CA LEU A 251 -7.29 23.40 0.07
C LEU A 251 -6.65 22.15 -0.52
N ASN A 252 -5.90 22.33 -1.60
CA ASN A 252 -5.07 21.28 -2.19
C ASN A 252 -3.65 21.40 -1.64
N ALA A 253 -3.16 20.35 -0.99
CA ALA A 253 -1.80 20.28 -0.50
C ALA A 253 -0.99 19.20 -1.23
N LYS A 254 0.21 19.58 -1.64
CA LYS A 254 1.26 18.65 -2.10
C LYS A 254 2.28 18.47 -0.99
N ILE A 255 2.63 17.22 -0.71
CA ILE A 255 3.70 16.87 0.23
C ILE A 255 5.03 17.26 -0.42
N ASN A 256 5.56 18.44 -0.07
CA ASN A 256 6.63 19.07 -0.84
C ASN A 256 8.06 18.83 -0.36
N ASP A 257 8.31 18.26 0.82
CA ASP A 257 9.69 18.11 1.25
C ASP A 257 9.94 16.97 2.24
N PHE A 258 11.08 16.31 2.06
CA PHE A 258 11.56 15.24 2.90
C PHE A 258 12.98 15.59 3.35
N SER A 259 13.08 16.52 4.30
CA SER A 259 14.29 16.65 5.10
C SER A 259 14.39 15.46 6.06
N LYS A 260 15.60 15.01 6.37
CA LYS A 260 15.95 13.81 7.16
C LYS A 260 15.44 13.78 8.62
N ASN A 261 14.47 14.60 9.00
CA ASN A 261 13.96 14.67 10.36
C ASN A 261 12.78 13.71 10.56
N GLU A 262 12.76 13.10 11.74
CA GLU A 262 11.85 12.03 12.19
C GLU A 262 10.36 12.45 12.26
N HIS A 263 10.06 13.74 12.05
CA HIS A 263 8.71 14.27 11.97
C HIS A 263 8.53 15.00 10.64
N LYS A 264 7.89 14.32 9.68
CA LYS A 264 7.66 14.83 8.31
C LYS A 264 6.49 15.79 8.32
N GLN A 265 6.79 17.04 8.64
CA GLN A 265 5.79 18.09 8.70
C GLN A 265 5.39 18.52 7.29
N ILE A 266 4.11 18.38 6.94
CA ILE A 266 3.57 18.99 5.73
C ILE A 266 3.14 20.41 6.08
N SER A 267 3.87 21.40 5.60
CA SER A 267 3.42 22.80 5.63
C SER A 267 2.44 23.02 4.48
N ILE A 268 1.21 23.43 4.80
CA ILE A 268 0.22 23.84 3.82
C ILE A 268 0.03 25.33 4.03
N ASP A 269 0.53 26.14 3.10
CA ASP A 269 0.22 27.56 3.07
C ASP A 269 -1.29 27.69 2.88
N SER A 270 -1.97 28.22 3.89
CA SER A 270 -3.40 28.48 3.84
C SER A 270 -3.60 29.98 3.83
N TYR A 271 -4.12 30.45 2.71
CA TYR A 271 -4.52 31.83 2.54
C TYR A 271 -6.04 31.95 2.69
N SER A 272 -6.50 33.01 3.35
CA SER A 272 -7.93 33.28 3.47
C SER A 272 -8.24 34.77 3.39
N TYR A 273 -9.44 35.10 2.90
CA TYR A 273 -9.98 36.46 2.90
C TYR A 273 -11.47 36.44 3.24
N TYR A 274 -12.00 37.53 3.80
CA TYR A 274 -13.44 37.70 3.97
C TYR A 274 -14.05 38.28 2.70
N ASP A 275 -14.97 37.54 2.07
CA ASP A 275 -15.75 38.03 0.96
C ASP A 275 -17.04 38.71 1.47
N LYS A 276 -17.14 40.02 1.25
CA LYS A 276 -18.29 40.82 1.66
C LYS A 276 -19.57 40.47 0.88
N VAL A 277 -19.45 39.92 -0.32
CA VAL A 277 -20.60 39.58 -1.17
C VAL A 277 -21.26 38.30 -0.67
N SER A 278 -20.47 37.23 -0.51
CA SER A 278 -20.96 35.96 0.03
C SER A 278 -21.08 35.92 1.56
N LYS A 279 -20.61 36.98 2.25
CA LYS A 279 -20.54 37.07 3.71
C LYS A 279 -19.83 35.87 4.36
N ALA A 280 -18.81 35.34 3.68
CA ALA A 280 -18.09 34.15 4.09
C ALA A 280 -16.57 34.38 4.01
N ILE A 281 -15.82 33.67 4.85
CA ILE A 281 -14.38 33.54 4.75
C ILE A 281 -14.09 32.53 3.65
N ILE A 282 -13.36 32.95 2.61
CA ILE A 282 -12.93 32.06 1.54
C ILE A 282 -11.51 31.60 1.84
N ALA A 283 -11.30 30.29 1.98
CA ALA A 283 -10.01 29.66 2.19
C ALA A 283 -9.65 28.79 0.98
N ASN A 284 -8.82 29.32 0.07
CA ASN A 284 -8.46 28.65 -1.17
C ASN A 284 -7.07 29.10 -1.63
N ASN A 285 -6.18 28.14 -1.89
CA ASN A 285 -4.80 28.39 -2.31
C ASN A 285 -4.70 28.96 -3.73
N ASP A 286 -5.70 28.75 -4.57
CA ASP A 286 -5.75 29.24 -5.96
C ASP A 286 -6.42 30.62 -6.08
N SER A 287 -6.94 31.17 -4.97
CA SER A 287 -7.58 32.49 -4.99
C SER A 287 -6.57 33.62 -4.91
N ILE A 288 -6.54 34.47 -5.95
CA ILE A 288 -5.74 35.71 -5.99
C ILE A 288 -6.06 36.63 -4.79
N GLY A 289 -7.32 36.62 -4.31
CA GLY A 289 -7.75 37.38 -3.13
C GLY A 289 -7.20 36.82 -1.82
N ALA A 290 -7.16 35.49 -1.72
CA ALA A 290 -6.58 34.80 -0.56
C ALA A 290 -5.07 35.05 -0.50
N ALA A 291 -4.34 34.86 -1.61
CA ALA A 291 -2.88 35.02 -1.68
C ALA A 291 -2.37 36.41 -1.23
N LYS A 292 -3.23 37.43 -1.21
CA LYS A 292 -2.93 38.78 -0.70
C LYS A 292 -3.00 38.90 0.84
N GLY A 293 -3.39 37.85 1.56
CA GLY A 293 -3.25 37.74 3.03
C GLY A 293 -4.17 38.62 3.87
N LEU A 294 -5.31 39.11 3.34
CA LEU A 294 -6.19 40.02 4.06
C LEU A 294 -7.07 39.30 5.11
N LEU A 295 -6.47 39.12 6.29
CA LEU A 295 -7.17 38.94 7.56
C LEU A 295 -7.75 40.29 7.99
N LEU A 296 -9.03 40.54 7.74
CA LEU A 296 -9.78 41.54 8.50
C LEU A 296 -10.63 40.81 9.55
N PRO A 297 -10.29 40.91 10.85
CA PRO A 297 -11.17 40.48 11.93
C PRO A 297 -12.46 41.31 11.89
N LEU A 298 -13.60 40.62 11.99
CA LEU A 298 -14.93 41.22 12.14
C LEU A 298 -15.06 41.84 13.53
N ASN A 299 -14.62 43.07 13.66
CA ASN A 299 -15.12 43.99 14.69
C ASN A 299 -15.34 45.37 14.05
N TYR A 300 -15.99 45.44 12.87
CA TYR A 300 -16.62 46.64 12.32
C TYR A 300 -17.71 46.27 11.32
#